data_AF-A0A1X4HTD0-F1
#
_entry.id   AF-A0A1X4HTD0-F1
#
_cell.length_a   1.000
_cell.length_b   1.000
_cell.length_c   1.000
_cell.angle_alpha   90.00
_cell.angle_beta   90.00
_cell.angle_gamma   90.00
#
_symmetry.space_group_name_H-M   'P 1'
#
loop_
_entity.id
_entity.type
_entity.pdbx_description
1 polymer ?
#
loop_
_entity_poly.entity_id
_entity_poly.type
_entity_poly.pdbx_seq_one_letter_code
_entity_poly.pdbx_strand_id
1 'polypeptide(L)'
;LGLLTRSPAEERAEAAADTAEWRELFVRLGLMGADASEEAEIQAVHRYLLRTPARMIGVWLPDGVGDRRPQNLPGTWDQYPNWRLPVADARGRPVTLEQLTESPRLRALIDALRH
;
A
#
# COMPACT_ATOMS: atom_id res chain seq x y z
N LEU A 1 13.30 17.14 -2.14
CA LEU A 1 13.10 17.28 -0.68
C LEU A 1 14.40 17.18 0.12
N GLY A 2 15.42 16.47 -0.36
CA GLY A 2 16.74 16.45 0.30
C GLY A 2 16.74 15.77 1.67
N LEU A 3 15.80 14.84 1.89
CA LEU A 3 15.60 14.19 3.19
C LEU A 3 16.39 12.89 3.36
N LEU A 4 17.00 12.37 2.29
CA LEU A 4 17.75 11.12 2.36
C LEU A 4 19.09 11.34 3.04
N THR A 5 19.42 10.50 4.02
CA THR A 5 20.70 10.52 4.73
C THR A 5 21.79 9.71 4.01
N ARG A 6 21.39 8.82 3.09
CA ARG A 6 22.25 8.02 2.22
C ARG A 6 21.95 8.29 0.75
N SER A 7 22.71 7.66 -0.14
CA SER A 7 22.47 7.83 -1.57
C SER A 7 21.10 7.24 -1.98
N PRO A 8 20.42 7.83 -2.98
CA PRO A 8 19.16 7.27 -3.48
C PRO A 8 19.28 5.82 -4.00
N ALA A 9 20.47 5.40 -4.41
CA ALA A 9 20.72 4.05 -4.89
C ALA A 9 20.73 3.04 -3.73
N GLU A 10 21.43 3.36 -2.64
CA GLU A 10 21.47 2.53 -1.44
C GLU A 10 20.09 2.39 -0.80
N GLU A 11 19.36 3.49 -0.64
CA GLU A 11 18.00 3.49 -0.08
C GLU A 11 17.03 2.62 -0.90
N ARG A 12 17.14 2.67 -2.23
CA ARG A 12 16.31 1.83 -3.12
C ARG A 12 16.69 0.36 -3.03
N ALA A 13 17.98 0.05 -2.92
CA ALA A 13 18.46 -1.32 -2.83
C ALA A 13 17.98 -1.97 -1.52
N GLU A 14 18.05 -1.25 -0.40
CA GLU A 14 17.54 -1.73 0.89
C GLU A 14 16.02 -1.89 0.86
N ALA A 15 15.27 -0.88 0.39
CA ALA A 15 13.81 -1.00 0.28
C ALA A 15 13.38 -2.18 -0.61
N ALA A 16 14.14 -2.47 -1.68
CA ALA A 16 13.88 -3.62 -2.54
C ALA A 16 14.18 -4.95 -1.82
N ALA A 17 15.25 -5.02 -1.04
CA ALA A 17 15.58 -6.20 -0.24
C ALA A 17 14.52 -6.48 0.83
N ASP A 18 14.09 -5.45 1.57
CA ASP A 18 13.03 -5.56 2.57
C ASP A 18 11.72 -6.05 1.93
N THR A 19 11.34 -5.45 0.80
CA THR A 19 10.14 -5.85 0.05
C THR A 19 10.24 -7.30 -0.43
N ALA A 20 11.42 -7.73 -0.90
CA ALA A 20 11.63 -9.11 -1.36
C ALA A 20 11.46 -10.13 -0.21
N GLU A 21 11.95 -9.84 0.99
CA GLU A 21 11.79 -10.70 2.16
C GLU A 21 10.30 -10.92 2.50
N TRP A 22 9.51 -9.84 2.51
CA TRP A 22 8.06 -9.93 2.72
C TRP A 22 7.36 -10.73 1.62
N ARG A 23 7.73 -10.52 0.35
CA ARG A 23 7.17 -11.28 -0.77
C ARG A 23 7.47 -12.77 -0.64
N GLU A 24 8.70 -13.15 -0.31
CA GLU A 24 9.08 -14.54 -0.06
C GLU A 24 8.26 -15.14 1.07
N LEU A 25 8.07 -14.41 2.18
CA LEU A 25 7.22 -14.85 3.28
C LEU A 25 5.78 -15.09 2.81
N PHE A 26 5.18 -14.18 2.05
CA PHE A 26 3.81 -14.32 1.57
C PHE A 26 3.63 -15.50 0.61
N VAL A 27 4.61 -15.75 -0.27
CA VAL A 27 4.63 -16.94 -1.14
C VAL A 27 4.70 -18.22 -0.30
N ARG A 28 5.64 -18.29 0.66
CA ARG A 28 5.77 -19.46 1.56
C ARG A 28 4.49 -19.73 2.35
N LEU A 29 3.78 -18.67 2.74
CA LEU A 29 2.52 -18.76 3.49
C LEU A 29 1.29 -19.03 2.61
N GLY A 30 1.47 -19.14 1.28
CA GLY A 30 0.39 -19.37 0.32
C GLY A 30 -0.57 -18.19 0.18
N LEU A 31 -0.11 -16.97 0.47
CA LEU A 31 -0.92 -15.74 0.45
C LEU A 31 -0.97 -15.08 -0.94
N MET A 32 0.00 -15.40 -1.80
CA MET A 32 0.11 -14.96 -3.18
C MET A 32 1.03 -15.91 -3.99
N GLY A 33 0.98 -15.81 -5.32
CA GLY A 33 1.94 -16.48 -6.21
C GLY A 33 3.27 -15.72 -6.33
N ALA A 34 4.31 -16.36 -6.88
CA ALA A 34 5.63 -15.75 -7.04
C ALA A 34 5.59 -14.51 -7.98
N ASP A 35 4.86 -14.62 -9.08
CA ASP A 35 4.69 -13.55 -10.08
C ASP A 35 3.45 -12.68 -9.80
N ALA A 36 3.11 -12.48 -8.52
CA ALA A 36 1.96 -11.68 -8.12
C ALA A 36 2.06 -10.23 -8.62
N SER A 37 0.91 -9.66 -8.99
CA SER A 37 0.78 -8.22 -9.24
C SER A 37 0.89 -7.43 -7.94
N GLU A 38 1.18 -6.14 -8.07
CA GLU A 38 1.21 -5.21 -6.92
C GLU A 38 -0.12 -5.21 -6.13
N GLU A 39 -1.26 -5.36 -6.80
CA GLU A 39 -2.55 -5.49 -6.12
C GLU A 39 -2.64 -6.77 -5.29
N ALA A 40 -2.16 -7.90 -5.82
CA ALA A 40 -2.13 -9.17 -5.11
C ALA A 40 -1.14 -9.15 -3.92
N GLU A 41 -0.02 -8.42 -4.04
CA GLU A 41 0.91 -8.18 -2.94
C GLU A 41 0.24 -7.43 -1.78
N ILE A 42 -0.48 -6.35 -2.09
CA ILE A 42 -1.26 -5.60 -1.08
C ILE A 42 -2.31 -6.51 -0.44
N GLN A 43 -3.05 -7.28 -1.22
CA GLN A 43 -4.01 -8.25 -0.67
C GLN A 43 -3.32 -9.27 0.23
N ALA A 44 -2.10 -9.71 -0.09
CA ALA A 44 -1.34 -10.65 0.73
C ALA A 44 -0.95 -10.04 2.08
N VAL A 45 -0.56 -8.75 2.12
CA VAL A 45 -0.35 -8.01 3.39
C VAL A 45 -1.61 -8.05 4.24
N HIS A 46 -2.76 -7.74 3.65
CA HIS A 46 -4.04 -7.73 4.36
C HIS A 46 -4.47 -9.13 4.84
N ARG A 47 -4.28 -10.17 4.03
CA ARG A 47 -4.51 -11.57 4.44
C ARG A 47 -3.55 -12.02 5.54
N TYR A 48 -2.30 -11.55 5.52
CA TYR A 48 -1.32 -11.82 6.57
C TYR A 48 -1.77 -11.21 7.90
N LEU A 49 -2.26 -9.97 7.89
CA LEU A 49 -2.80 -9.31 9.08
C LEU A 49 -3.97 -10.09 9.70
N LEU A 50 -4.83 -10.69 8.88
CA LEU A 50 -5.92 -11.56 9.36
C LEU A 50 -5.46 -12.86 10.02
N ARG A 51 -4.20 -13.27 9.84
CA ARG A 51 -3.61 -14.43 10.55
C ARG A 51 -3.03 -14.06 11.92
N THR A 52 -3.01 -12.77 12.27
CA THR A 52 -2.55 -12.31 13.59
C THR A 52 -3.67 -12.39 14.63
N PRO A 53 -3.37 -12.37 15.94
CA PRO A 53 -4.39 -12.33 17.00
C PRO A 53 -5.07 -10.95 17.15
N ALA A 54 -4.88 -10.02 16.20
CA ALA A 54 -5.46 -8.68 16.26
C ALA A 54 -7.00 -8.74 16.26
N ARG A 55 -7.63 -7.94 17.13
CA ARG A 55 -9.10 -7.84 17.23
C ARG A 55 -9.73 -6.95 16.16
N MET A 56 -8.93 -6.09 15.54
CA MET A 56 -9.35 -5.13 14.52
C MET A 56 -8.23 -4.97 13.49
N ILE A 57 -8.59 -4.98 12.21
CA ILE A 57 -7.71 -4.65 11.10
C ILE A 57 -8.20 -3.36 10.44
N GLY A 58 -7.29 -2.42 10.22
CA GLY A 58 -7.55 -1.21 9.45
C GLY A 58 -7.29 -1.44 7.97
N VAL A 59 -8.12 -0.84 7.12
CA VAL A 59 -7.89 -0.79 5.65
C VAL A 59 -7.60 0.65 5.25
N TRP A 60 -6.47 0.86 4.60
CA TRP A 60 -6.09 2.15 4.07
C TRP A 60 -6.72 2.33 2.68
N LEU A 61 -7.72 3.21 2.56
CA LEU A 61 -8.50 3.37 1.32
C LEU A 61 -7.66 3.58 0.04
N PRO A 62 -6.55 4.35 0.06
CA PRO A 62 -5.61 4.44 -1.05
C PRO A 62 -5.16 3.10 -1.65
N ASP A 63 -5.01 2.04 -0.86
CA ASP A 63 -4.60 0.72 -1.36
C ASP A 63 -5.66 0.12 -2.30
N GLY A 64 -6.93 0.45 -2.06
CA GLY A 64 -8.07 0.04 -2.89
C GLY A 64 -8.25 0.83 -4.19
N VAL A 65 -7.44 1.87 -4.43
CA VAL A 65 -7.47 2.68 -5.66
C VAL A 65 -6.08 2.90 -6.28
N GLY A 66 -5.04 2.40 -5.61
CA GLY A 66 -3.65 2.45 -6.07
C GLY A 66 -2.98 3.81 -5.86
N ASP A 67 -3.46 4.66 -4.95
CA ASP A 67 -2.77 5.93 -4.66
C ASP A 67 -1.44 5.66 -3.96
N ARG A 68 -0.35 6.09 -4.58
CA ARG A 68 1.02 5.89 -4.06
C ARG A 68 1.53 7.08 -3.27
N ARG A 69 0.73 8.14 -3.11
CA ARG A 69 1.16 9.38 -2.47
C ARG A 69 0.85 9.32 -0.97
N PRO A 70 1.85 9.44 -0.08
CA PRO A 70 1.60 9.46 1.35
C PRO A 70 0.87 10.73 1.77
N GLN A 71 -0.03 10.64 2.76
CA GLN A 71 -0.74 11.83 3.26
C GLN A 71 0.19 12.81 4.00
N ASN A 72 1.26 12.28 4.59
CA ASN A 72 2.20 13.05 5.38
C ASN A 72 3.61 12.52 5.15
N LEU A 73 4.53 13.44 4.90
CA LEU A 73 5.96 13.21 4.90
C LEU A 73 6.56 13.92 6.12
N PRO A 74 6.99 13.17 7.15
CA PRO A 74 7.63 13.76 8.32
C PRO A 74 8.86 14.58 7.96
N GLY A 75 9.09 15.67 8.69
CA GLY A 75 10.23 16.57 8.44
C GLY A 75 10.00 17.60 7.34
N THR A 76 8.79 17.70 6.77
CA THR A 76 8.41 18.77 5.84
C THR A 76 7.33 19.69 6.39
N TRP A 77 7.39 20.96 6.00
CA TRP A 77 6.39 21.99 6.30
C TRP A 77 5.71 22.48 5.02
N ASP A 78 6.44 23.19 4.15
CA ASP A 78 5.93 23.77 2.90
C ASP A 78 6.32 22.95 1.66
N GLN A 79 7.28 22.03 1.81
CA GLN A 79 7.86 21.28 0.70
C GLN A 79 6.96 20.14 0.20
N TYR A 80 6.00 19.68 1.01
CA TYR A 80 5.02 18.67 0.64
C TYR A 80 3.62 19.10 1.07
N PRO A 81 2.56 18.78 0.29
CA PRO A 81 1.17 19.06 0.66
C PRO A 81 0.66 18.11 1.77
N ASN A 82 1.38 18.07 2.91
CA ASN A 82 1.01 17.32 4.10
C ASN A 82 -0.45 17.60 4.48
N TRP A 83 -1.22 16.55 4.73
CA TRP A 83 -2.61 16.58 5.16
C TRP A 83 -3.59 17.25 4.19
N ARG A 84 -3.14 17.53 2.95
CA ARG A 84 -3.92 18.26 1.94
C ARG A 84 -4.24 17.43 0.70
N LEU A 85 -3.69 16.22 0.58
CA LEU A 85 -3.95 15.36 -0.56
C LEU A 85 -5.31 14.66 -0.42
N PRO A 86 -6.16 14.69 -1.45
CA PRO A 86 -7.33 13.82 -1.52
C PRO A 86 -6.90 12.40 -1.90
N VAL A 87 -7.71 11.40 -1.54
CA VAL A 87 -7.58 10.04 -2.08
C VAL A 87 -7.71 10.11 -3.60
N ALA A 88 -6.78 9.47 -4.32
CA ALA A 88 -6.74 9.47 -5.77
C ALA A 88 -6.51 8.07 -6.36
N ASP A 89 -6.65 7.95 -7.68
CA ASP A 89 -6.22 6.76 -8.39
C ASP A 89 -4.68 6.67 -8.53
N ALA A 90 -4.19 5.57 -9.12
CA ALA A 90 -2.77 5.36 -9.41
C ALA A 90 -2.12 6.41 -10.32
N ARG A 91 -2.91 7.28 -10.97
CA ARG A 91 -2.42 8.40 -11.79
C ARG A 91 -2.46 9.73 -11.02
N GLY A 92 -2.86 9.72 -9.75
CA GLY A 92 -2.96 10.89 -8.90
C GLY A 92 -4.22 11.73 -9.15
N ARG A 93 -5.24 11.20 -9.84
CA ARG A 93 -6.52 11.89 -10.06
C ARG A 93 -7.46 11.64 -8.88
N PRO A 94 -7.98 12.69 -8.21
CA PRO A 94 -8.88 12.53 -7.08
C PRO A 94 -10.07 11.62 -7.41
N VAL A 95 -10.45 10.76 -6.48
CA VAL A 95 -11.61 9.86 -6.61
C VAL A 95 -12.73 10.31 -5.68
N THR A 96 -13.96 10.30 -6.17
CA THR A 96 -15.14 10.57 -5.33
C THR A 96 -15.49 9.35 -4.48
N LEU A 97 -16.42 9.53 -3.52
CA LEU A 97 -16.90 8.43 -2.71
C LEU A 97 -17.63 7.37 -3.56
N GLU A 98 -18.43 7.80 -4.54
CA GLU A 98 -19.14 6.92 -5.47
C GLU A 98 -18.13 6.06 -6.25
N GLN A 99 -17.10 6.71 -6.81
CA GLN A 99 -16.02 6.01 -7.53
C GLN A 99 -15.24 5.05 -6.63
N LEU A 100 -15.02 5.40 -5.36
CA LEU A 100 -14.44 4.49 -4.38
C LEU A 100 -15.33 3.26 -4.17
N THR A 101 -16.64 3.44 -3.98
CA THR A 101 -17.58 2.32 -3.77
C THR A 101 -17.76 1.43 -5.01
N GLU A 102 -17.51 1.98 -6.19
CA GLU A 102 -17.55 1.27 -7.47
C GLU A 102 -16.20 0.64 -7.86
N SER A 103 -15.11 0.95 -7.14
CA SER A 103 -13.76 0.48 -7.47
C SER A 103 -13.67 -1.06 -7.44
N PRO A 104 -13.36 -1.72 -8.58
CA PRO A 104 -13.14 -3.16 -8.61
C PRO A 104 -11.97 -3.59 -7.73
N ARG A 105 -10.92 -2.75 -7.66
CA ARG A 105 -9.74 -2.99 -6.83
C ARG A 105 -10.07 -2.92 -5.34
N LEU A 106 -10.87 -1.93 -4.92
CA LEU A 106 -11.30 -1.85 -3.52
C LEU A 106 -12.20 -3.04 -3.17
N ARG A 107 -13.10 -3.43 -4.07
CA ARG A 107 -13.94 -4.61 -3.88
C ARG A 107 -13.09 -5.88 -3.73
N ALA A 108 -12.14 -6.10 -4.62
CA ALA A 108 -11.22 -7.24 -4.54
C ALA A 108 -10.40 -7.24 -3.23
N LEU A 109 -9.96 -6.08 -2.76
CA LEU A 109 -9.28 -5.94 -1.48
C LEU A 109 -10.19 -6.28 -0.29
N ILE A 110 -11.41 -5.78 -0.27
CA ILE A 110 -12.38 -6.11 0.78
C ILE A 110 -12.76 -7.60 0.74
N ASP A 111 -12.90 -8.18 -0.45
CA ASP A 111 -13.19 -9.62 -0.60
C ASP A 111 -12.02 -10.48 -0.12
N ALA A 112 -10.77 -10.04 -0.32
CA ALA A 112 -9.59 -10.69 0.26
C ALA A 112 -9.58 -10.68 1.80
N LEU A 113 -10.37 -9.80 2.44
CA LEU A 113 -10.53 -9.71 3.88
C LEU A 113 -11.72 -10.53 4.42
N ARG A 114 -12.59 -11.03 3.53
CA ARG A 114 -13.73 -11.88 3.91
C ARG A 114 -13.23 -13.32 4.01
N HIS A 115 -13.48 -13.95 5.15
CA HIS A 115 -13.22 -15.37 5.39
C HIS A 115 -14.34 -16.25 4.82
#